data_AF-H9MC70-F1
#
_entry.id   AF-H9MC70-F1
#
_cell.length_a   1.000
_cell.length_b   1.000
_cell.length_c   1.000
_cell.angle_alpha   90.00
_cell.angle_beta   90.00
_cell.angle_gamma   90.00
#
_symmetry.space_group_name_H-M   'P 1'
#
loop_
_entity.id
_entity.type
_entity.pdbx_description
1 polymer ?
#
loop_
_entity_poly.entity_id
_entity_poly.type
_entity_poly.pdbx_seq_one_letter_code
_entity_poly.pdbx_strand_id
1 'polypeptide(L)' 'KIHKGDYKCPPWFSSEVRCLVLRLLDPNPRTRITVPQLMEVPWFRRDFKRPQIDRDVTFDLLNDVDS' A
#
# COMPACT_ATOMS: atom_id res chain seq x y z
N LYS A 1 10.92 19.01 -1.26
CA LYS A 1 11.65 17.71 -1.22
C LYS A 1 10.75 16.55 -1.63
N ILE A 2 9.55 16.38 -1.04
CA ILE A 2 8.64 15.25 -1.32
C ILE A 2 8.08 15.24 -2.76
N HIS A 3 7.84 16.42 -3.35
CA HIS A 3 7.23 16.56 -4.68
C HIS A 3 8.06 15.99 -5.85
N LYS A 4 9.37 15.79 -5.66
CA LYS A 4 10.26 15.26 -6.72
C LYS A 4 10.35 13.74 -6.75
N GLY A 5 9.88 13.06 -5.69
CA GLY A 5 10.12 11.63 -5.53
C GLY A 5 11.60 11.30 -5.26
N ASP A 6 12.40 12.26 -4.77
CA ASP A 6 13.80 12.03 -4.43
C ASP A 6 13.91 11.23 -3.12
N TYR A 7 14.28 9.96 -3.22
CA TYR A 7 14.56 9.10 -2.07
C TYR A 7 15.75 8.17 -2.36
N LYS A 8 16.31 7.57 -1.31
CA LYS A 8 17.36 6.56 -1.42
C LYS A 8 16.87 5.26 -0.78
N CYS A 9 16.96 4.17 -1.52
CA CYS A 9 16.69 2.84 -0.97
C CYS A 9 17.88 2.42 -0.08
N PRO A 10 17.63 1.88 1.12
CA PRO A 10 18.68 1.28 1.94
C PRO A 10 19.37 0.10 1.26
N PRO A 11 20.64 -0.21 1.61
CA PRO A 11 21.40 -1.27 0.96
C PRO A 11 20.81 -2.67 1.21
N TRP A 12 20.10 -2.88 2.32
CA TRP A 12 19.43 -4.15 2.66
C TRP A 12 18.10 -4.37 1.93
N PHE A 13 17.62 -3.43 1.11
CA PHE A 13 16.44 -3.68 0.28
C PHE A 13 16.78 -4.67 -0.83
N SER A 14 15.96 -5.71 -0.99
CA SER A 14 16.01 -6.58 -2.16
C SER A 14 15.63 -5.79 -3.42
N SER A 15 16.04 -6.30 -4.58
CA SER A 15 15.70 -5.69 -5.87
C SER A 15 14.19 -5.54 -6.09
N GLU A 16 13.40 -6.50 -5.63
CA GLU A 16 11.93 -6.47 -5.71
C GLU A 16 11.34 -5.32 -4.89
N VAL A 17 11.82 -5.11 -3.66
CA VAL A 17 11.37 -4.00 -2.79
C VAL A 17 11.70 -2.67 -3.44
N ARG A 18 12.91 -2.51 -3.98
CA ARG A 18 13.34 -1.26 -4.63
C ARG A 18 12.43 -0.91 -5.81
N CYS A 19 12.09 -1.90 -6.64
CA CYS A 19 11.17 -1.74 -7.76
C CYS A 19 9.76 -1.34 -7.29
N LEU A 20 9.27 -1.97 -6.21
CA LEU A 20 7.97 -1.63 -5.65
C LEU A 20 7.92 -0.19 -5.10
N VAL A 21 8.95 0.21 -4.35
CA VAL A 21 9.04 1.56 -3.75
C VAL A 21 9.11 2.64 -4.84
N LEU A 22 9.78 2.38 -5.96
CA LEU A 22 9.76 3.25 -7.15
C LEU A 22 8.35 3.51 -7.67
N ARG A 23 7.53 2.47 -7.77
CA ARG A 23 6.16 2.60 -8.28
C ARG A 23 5.21 3.19 -7.23
N LEU A 24 5.48 2.96 -5.95
CA LEU A 24 4.69 3.48 -4.83
C LEU A 24 4.91 4.98 -4.60
N LEU A 25 6.15 5.44 -4.72
CA LEU A 25 6.55 6.82 -4.50
C LEU A 25 6.59 7.66 -5.79
N ASP A 26 5.96 7.18 -6.86
CA ASP A 26 5.86 7.92 -8.12
C ASP A 26 5.18 9.29 -7.90
N PRO A 27 5.85 10.41 -8.18
CA PRO A 27 5.27 11.74 -7.99
C PRO A 27 4.04 11.98 -8.88
N ASN A 28 3.92 11.30 -10.02
CA ASN A 28 2.77 11.40 -10.90
C ASN A 28 1.65 10.44 -10.45
N PRO A 29 0.49 10.95 -9.98
CA PRO A 29 -0.59 10.10 -9.49
C PRO A 29 -1.22 9.22 -10.58
N ARG A 30 -1.06 9.57 -11.87
CA ARG A 30 -1.59 8.77 -12.98
C ARG A 30 -0.79 7.49 -13.25
N THR A 31 0.49 7.50 -12.90
CA THR A 31 1.42 6.36 -13.11
C THR A 31 1.80 5.66 -11.82
N ARG A 32 1.47 6.26 -10.66
CA ARG A 32 1.58 5.64 -9.34
C ARG A 32 0.81 4.33 -9.27
N ILE A 33 1.44 3.32 -8.66
CA ILE A 33 0.81 2.02 -8.43
C ILE A 33 -0.48 2.18 -7.62
N THR A 34 -1.53 1.48 -8.05
CA THR A 34 -2.81 1.45 -7.33
C THR A 34 -2.81 0.38 -6.24
N VAL A 35 -3.74 0.48 -5.28
CA VAL A 35 -3.88 -0.54 -4.22
C VAL A 35 -4.15 -1.93 -4.80
N PRO A 36 -5.04 -2.13 -5.80
CA PRO A 36 -5.21 -3.44 -6.42
C PRO A 36 -3.91 -3.99 -7.03
N GLN A 37 -3.17 -3.17 -7.77
CA GLN A 37 -1.90 -3.57 -8.38
C GLN A 37 -0.84 -3.92 -7.33
N LEU A 38 -0.80 -3.18 -6.21
CA LEU A 38 0.09 -3.46 -5.07
C LEU A 38 -0.19 -4.84 -4.46
N MET A 39 -1.47 -5.20 -4.32
CA MET A 39 -1.90 -6.49 -3.76
C MET A 39 -1.52 -7.69 -4.65
N GLU A 40 -1.31 -7.45 -5.95
CA GLU A 40 -0.86 -8.47 -6.91
C GLU A 40 0.67 -8.67 -6.90
N VAL A 41 1.44 -7.75 -6.29
CA VAL A 41 2.91 -7.86 -6.24
C VAL A 41 3.30 -9.04 -5.36
N PRO A 42 4.06 -10.04 -5.89
CA PRO A 42 4.42 -11.24 -5.12
C PRO A 42 5.15 -10.93 -3.82
N TRP A 43 6.04 -9.93 -3.85
CA TRP A 43 6.75 -9.46 -2.66
C TRP A 43 5.79 -8.97 -1.57
N PHE A 44 4.72 -8.26 -1.95
CA PHE A 44 3.72 -7.79 -1.00
C PHE A 44 2.84 -8.93 -0.50
N ARG A 45 2.46 -9.86 -1.39
CA ARG A 45 1.54 -10.96 -1.08
C ARG A 45 2.12 -12.03 -0.16
N ARG A 46 3.44 -12.27 -0.21
CA ARG A 46 4.12 -13.43 0.41
C ARG A 46 3.72 -13.69 1.86
N ASP A 47 3.58 -12.64 2.67
CA ASP A 47 3.23 -12.73 4.09
C ASP A 47 2.05 -11.83 4.49
N PHE A 48 1.33 -11.29 3.50
CA PHE A 48 0.19 -10.42 3.76
C PHE A 48 -1.03 -11.24 4.19
N LYS A 49 -1.40 -11.13 5.47
CA LYS A 49 -2.68 -11.62 5.99
C LYS A 49 -3.67 -10.47 5.97
N ARG A 50 -4.70 -10.57 5.13
CA ARG A 50 -5.82 -9.63 5.16
C ARG A 50 -6.39 -9.65 6.59
N PRO A 51 -6.49 -8.49 7.27
CA PRO A 51 -7.20 -8.42 8.54
C PRO A 51 -8.58 -9.02 8.36
N GLN A 52 -8.91 -10.06 9.13
CA GLN A 52 -10.28 -10.52 9.25
C GLN A 52 -10.98 -9.46 10.08
N ILE A 53 -11.57 -8.48 9.41
CA ILE A 53 -12.52 -7.58 10.08
C ILE A 53 -13.68 -8.48 10.47
N ASP A 54 -13.89 -8.61 11.77
CA ASP A 54 -15.08 -9.27 12.29
C ASP A 54 -16.27 -8.43 11.83
N ARG A 55 -17.07 -8.99 10.92
CA ARG A 55 -18.06 -8.21 10.16
C ARG A 55 -19.10 -7.58 11.06
N ASP A 56 -19.34 -8.19 12.21
CA ASP A 56 -20.32 -7.74 13.21
C ASP A 56 -19.91 -6.38 13.80
N VAL A 57 -18.62 -6.15 14.07
CA VAL A 57 -18.14 -4.88 14.66
C VAL A 57 -18.25 -3.69 13.70
N THR A 58 -18.10 -3.92 12.40
CA THR A 58 -18.15 -2.83 11.40
C THR A 58 -19.54 -2.29 11.13
N PHE A 59 -20.59 -3.11 11.22
CA PHE A 59 -21.95 -2.62 10.98
C PHE A 59 -22.37 -1.69 12.12
N ASP A 60 -22.03 -2.05 13.35
CA ASP A 60 -22.31 -1.24 14.53
C ASP A 60 -21.56 0.11 14.50
N LEU A 61 -20.27 0.12 14.14
CA LEU A 61 -19.48 1.36 14.08
C LEU A 61 -19.82 2.30 12.90
N LEU A 62 -20.43 1.79 11.84
CA LEU A 62 -20.86 2.61 10.70
C LEU A 62 -22.24 3.24 10.92
N ASN A 63 -23.10 2.61 11.71
CA ASN A 63 -24.43 3.12 12.02
C ASN A 63 -24.42 4.28 13.04
N ASP A 64 -23.38 4.38 13.88
CA ASP A 64 -23.25 5.44 14.88
C ASP A 64 -22.89 6.82 14.30
N VAL A 65 -22.59 6.92 13.00
CA VAL A 65 -22.20 8.18 12.34
C VAL A 65 -23.40 8.91 11.72
N ASP A 66 -24.59 8.30 11.71
CA ASP A 66 -25.82 8.87 11.13
C ASP A 66 -26.89 9.24 12.17
N SER A 67 -26.50 9.45 13.44
CA SER A 67 -27.39 9.98 14.52
C SER A 67 -27.04 11.40 14.94
#